data_AF-A0AAD6ZUG9-F1
#
_entry.id   AF-A0AAD6ZUG9-F1
#
_cell.length_a   1.000
_cell.length_b   1.000
_cell.length_c   1.000
_cell.angle_alpha   90.00
_cell.angle_beta   90.00
_cell.angle_gamma   90.00
#
_symmetry.space_group_name_H-M   'P 1'
#
loop_
_entity.id
_entity.type
_entity.pdbx_description
1 polymer ?
#
loop_
_entity_poly.entity_id
_entity_poly.type
_entity_poly.pdbx_seq_one_letter_code
_entity_poly.pdbx_strand_id
1 'polypeptide(L)'
;MPRGPELPLMSYDAYATAITDELRSWVHEWLAGIYGSWTLHTVLRLPLPHPTYPLPLAFPFGAFSTWQVFEWIHDYGTNQLRHSYVVCFAFHGRTNGPDSSVVWKIVSGDIELGVFEIAGPIFDARSQLPFLLGSHIVLEAMLASLATRRPIRLGSHIIRLPDETSDSDTSAFTPGQRRPSAVQFFELRTPEEEIIRHVGARLIP
;
A
#
# COMPACT_ATOMS: atom_id res chain seq x y z
N MET A 1 -48.05 -15.56 9.16
CA MET A 1 -46.68 -15.06 9.37
C MET A 1 -46.35 -14.11 8.23
N PRO A 2 -45.97 -12.86 8.48
CA PRO A 2 -45.59 -11.95 7.40
C PRO A 2 -44.26 -12.45 6.82
N ARG A 3 -44.23 -12.68 5.49
CA ARG A 3 -42.99 -12.97 4.78
C ARG A 3 -42.08 -11.77 4.96
N GLY A 4 -40.86 -12.00 5.44
CA GLY A 4 -39.82 -10.99 5.42
C GLY A 4 -39.62 -10.48 3.98
N PRO A 5 -39.09 -9.26 3.80
CA PRO A 5 -38.94 -8.66 2.49
C PRO A 5 -38.20 -9.63 1.55
N GLU A 6 -38.84 -9.95 0.42
CA GLU A 6 -38.20 -10.70 -0.66
C GLU A 6 -37.07 -9.81 -1.20
N LEU A 7 -35.84 -10.15 -0.81
CA LEU A 7 -34.64 -9.55 -1.39
C LEU A 7 -34.60 -9.87 -2.90
N PRO A 8 -33.93 -9.04 -3.72
CA PRO A 8 -33.81 -9.30 -5.16
C PRO A 8 -33.28 -10.71 -5.41
N LEU A 9 -33.63 -11.30 -6.57
CA LEU A 9 -33.16 -12.61 -7.08
C LEU A 9 -31.64 -12.69 -7.34
N MET A 10 -30.84 -11.82 -6.73
CA MET A 10 -29.38 -11.90 -6.73
C MET A 10 -28.97 -13.03 -5.77
N SER A 11 -28.02 -13.88 -6.18
CA SER A 11 -27.41 -14.81 -5.23
C SER A 11 -26.76 -14.03 -4.08
N TYR A 12 -26.74 -14.60 -2.89
CA TYR A 12 -26.09 -14.00 -1.72
C TYR A 12 -24.65 -13.58 -2.02
N ASP A 13 -23.91 -14.39 -2.79
CA ASP A 13 -22.53 -14.11 -3.17
C ASP A 13 -22.39 -12.89 -4.08
N ALA A 14 -23.31 -12.74 -5.04
CA ALA A 14 -23.31 -11.60 -5.94
C ALA A 14 -23.67 -10.30 -5.21
N TYR A 15 -24.57 -10.39 -4.24
CA TYR A 15 -24.90 -9.29 -3.35
C TYR A 15 -23.72 -8.89 -2.44
N ALA A 16 -23.08 -9.87 -1.79
CA ALA A 16 -21.91 -9.64 -0.93
C ALA A 16 -20.74 -9.02 -1.73
N THR A 17 -20.54 -9.46 -2.97
CA THR A 17 -19.55 -8.89 -3.90
C THR A 17 -19.87 -7.43 -4.21
N ALA A 18 -21.12 -7.12 -4.56
CA ALA A 18 -21.53 -5.75 -4.86
C ALA A 18 -21.34 -4.79 -3.66
N ILE A 19 -21.68 -5.25 -2.45
CA ILE A 19 -21.48 -4.47 -1.22
C ILE A 19 -20.00 -4.24 -0.92
N THR A 20 -19.17 -5.27 -1.12
CA THR A 20 -17.72 -5.16 -0.92
C THR A 20 -17.09 -4.21 -1.94
N ASP A 21 -17.54 -4.27 -3.20
CA ASP A 21 -17.09 -3.38 -4.28
C ASP A 21 -17.47 -1.93 -4.00
N GLU A 22 -18.71 -1.70 -3.56
CA GLU A 22 -19.18 -0.38 -3.14
C GLU A 22 -18.30 0.14 -1.99
N LEU A 23 -18.18 -0.63 -0.90
CA LEU A 23 -17.35 -0.26 0.26
C LEU A 23 -15.91 0.08 -0.16
N ARG A 24 -15.31 -0.73 -1.04
CA ARG A 24 -13.97 -0.51 -1.57
C ARG A 24 -13.87 0.80 -2.38
N SER A 25 -14.89 1.19 -3.13
CA SER A 25 -14.95 2.49 -3.83
C SER A 25 -14.98 3.65 -2.84
N TRP A 26 -15.85 3.59 -1.83
CA TRP A 26 -15.93 4.62 -0.78
C TRP A 26 -14.60 4.78 -0.03
N VAL A 27 -13.96 3.65 0.29
CA VAL A 27 -12.66 3.62 0.94
C VAL A 27 -11.55 4.15 0.04
N HIS A 28 -11.61 3.89 -1.27
CA HIS A 28 -10.69 4.47 -2.24
C HIS A 28 -10.80 6.00 -2.27
N GLU A 29 -12.01 6.57 -2.30
CA GLU A 29 -12.22 8.01 -2.24
C GLU A 29 -11.72 8.63 -0.94
N TRP A 30 -12.01 7.98 0.20
CA TRP A 30 -11.50 8.40 1.50
C TRP A 30 -9.97 8.44 1.53
N LEU A 31 -9.30 7.38 1.07
CA LEU A 31 -7.85 7.31 1.03
C LEU A 31 -7.24 8.32 0.03
N ALA A 32 -7.92 8.56 -1.10
CA ALA A 32 -7.52 9.58 -2.06
C ALA A 32 -7.60 10.99 -1.44
N GLY A 33 -8.61 11.26 -0.61
CA GLY A 33 -8.70 12.47 0.19
C GLY A 33 -7.53 12.63 1.16
N ILE A 34 -7.14 11.56 1.86
CA ILE A 34 -5.95 11.55 2.74
C ILE A 34 -4.68 11.85 1.94
N TYR A 35 -4.53 11.24 0.77
CA TYR A 35 -3.40 11.48 -0.13
C TYR A 35 -3.35 12.91 -0.66
N GLY A 36 -4.49 13.48 -1.01
CA GLY A 36 -4.64 14.88 -1.38
C GLY A 36 -4.23 15.82 -0.25
N SER A 37 -4.69 15.55 0.98
CA SER A 37 -4.25 16.29 2.17
C SER A 37 -2.74 16.17 2.39
N TRP A 38 -2.16 14.96 2.33
CA TRP A 38 -0.71 14.77 2.44
C TRP A 38 0.06 15.64 1.43
N THR A 39 -0.40 15.65 0.18
CA THR A 39 0.23 16.42 -0.91
C THR A 39 0.18 17.92 -0.59
N LEU A 40 -0.99 18.43 -0.21
CA LEU A 40 -1.18 19.84 0.17
C LEU A 40 -0.25 20.23 1.32
N HIS A 41 -0.19 19.40 2.37
CA HIS A 41 0.66 19.62 3.56
C HIS A 41 2.14 19.66 3.20
N THR A 42 2.57 18.76 2.31
CA THR A 42 3.96 18.69 1.85
C THR A 42 4.32 19.89 0.98
N VAL A 43 3.44 20.28 0.05
CA VAL A 43 3.67 21.40 -0.88
C VAL A 43 3.67 22.75 -0.14
N LEU A 44 2.70 22.96 0.75
CA LEU A 44 2.56 24.19 1.53
C LEU A 44 3.42 24.22 2.80
N ARG A 45 4.15 23.13 3.09
CA ARG A 45 4.97 22.97 4.31
C ARG A 45 4.19 23.27 5.59
N LEU A 46 2.94 22.84 5.65
CA LEU A 46 2.10 23.03 6.82
C LEU A 46 2.62 22.15 7.97
N PRO A 47 2.60 22.65 9.22
CA PRO A 47 3.04 21.88 10.37
C PRO A 47 2.07 20.72 10.62
N LEU A 48 2.63 19.58 11.02
CA LEU A 48 1.88 18.43 11.51
C LEU A 48 2.02 18.33 13.04
N PRO A 49 0.99 17.89 13.78
CA PRO A 49 -0.32 17.41 13.31
C PRO A 49 -1.22 18.55 12.85
N HIS A 50 -2.13 18.27 11.91
CA HIS A 50 -3.10 19.23 11.40
C HIS A 50 -4.51 18.62 11.30
N PRO A 51 -5.59 19.36 11.61
CA PRO A 51 -6.96 18.81 11.60
C PRO A 51 -7.40 18.17 10.27
N THR A 52 -6.83 18.63 9.15
CA THR A 52 -7.17 18.12 7.80
C THR A 52 -6.29 16.95 7.35
N TYR A 53 -5.30 16.54 8.16
CA TYR A 53 -4.45 15.39 7.87
C TYR A 53 -4.64 14.32 8.96
N PRO A 54 -5.37 13.23 8.67
CA PRO A 54 -5.81 12.29 9.70
C PRO A 54 -4.77 11.23 10.10
N LEU A 55 -3.60 11.21 9.45
CA LEU A 55 -2.55 10.25 9.77
C LEU A 55 -1.57 10.82 10.81
N PRO A 56 -1.02 9.97 11.69
CA PRO A 56 -0.10 10.42 12.72
C PRO A 56 1.26 10.82 12.14
N LEU A 57 2.01 11.62 12.92
CA LEU A 57 3.37 12.03 12.59
C LEU A 57 4.34 10.86 12.30
N ALA A 58 4.12 9.70 12.90
CA ALA A 58 4.96 8.52 12.72
C ALA A 58 4.76 7.81 11.37
N PHE A 59 3.64 8.08 10.68
CA PHE A 59 3.32 7.46 9.39
C PHE A 59 4.45 7.68 8.37
N PRO A 60 4.86 6.66 7.58
CA PRO A 60 4.17 5.39 7.35
C PRO A 60 4.45 4.28 8.36
N PHE A 61 5.35 4.49 9.33
CA PHE A 61 5.74 3.46 10.29
C PHE A 61 5.17 3.74 11.69
N GLY A 62 5.41 2.81 12.61
CA GLY A 62 4.94 2.91 13.99
C GLY A 62 3.52 2.38 14.18
N ALA A 63 3.13 2.19 15.44
CA ALA A 63 1.81 1.68 15.78
C ALA A 63 0.76 2.76 15.53
N PHE A 64 -0.09 2.54 14.52
CA PHE A 64 -1.27 3.37 14.29
C PHE A 64 -2.43 2.56 13.75
N SER A 65 -3.62 3.05 14.02
CA SER A 65 -4.88 2.61 13.43
C SER A 65 -5.76 3.83 13.22
N THR A 66 -6.12 4.11 11.97
CA THR A 66 -7.09 5.15 11.63
C THR A 66 -8.39 4.48 11.24
N TRP A 67 -9.50 4.92 11.83
CA TRP A 67 -10.81 4.32 11.67
C TRP A 67 -11.77 5.27 10.95
N GLN A 68 -12.62 4.74 10.08
CA GLN A 68 -13.68 5.48 9.41
C GLN A 68 -14.93 4.63 9.36
N VAL A 69 -16.08 5.25 9.64
CA VAL A 69 -17.40 4.60 9.48
C VAL A 69 -17.98 5.04 8.13
N PHE A 70 -18.44 4.08 7.34
CA PHE A 70 -19.14 4.28 6.08
C PHE A 70 -20.58 3.82 6.23
N GLU A 71 -21.53 4.68 5.93
CA GLU A 71 -22.95 4.39 6.01
C GLU A 71 -23.66 4.79 4.72
N TRP A 72 -24.49 3.90 4.19
CA TRP A 72 -25.33 4.20 3.03
C TRP A 72 -26.61 3.37 3.08
N ILE A 73 -27.54 3.66 2.17
CA ILE A 73 -28.83 2.99 2.08
C ILE A 73 -29.01 2.49 0.65
N HIS A 74 -29.34 1.22 0.48
CA HIS A 74 -29.83 0.67 -0.77
C HIS A 74 -31.36 0.67 -0.77
N ASP A 75 -31.95 1.31 -1.77
CA ASP A 75 -33.39 1.37 -1.98
C ASP A 75 -33.82 0.31 -3.00
N TYR A 76 -34.76 -0.53 -2.59
CA TYR A 76 -35.41 -1.57 -3.40
C TYR A 76 -36.91 -1.25 -3.56
N GLY A 77 -37.23 0.00 -3.87
CA GLY A 77 -38.59 0.47 -4.13
C GLY A 77 -39.37 0.70 -2.84
N THR A 78 -39.92 -0.36 -2.26
CA THR A 78 -40.66 -0.28 -0.98
C THR A 78 -39.83 -0.71 0.23
N ASN A 79 -38.67 -1.33 0.00
CA ASN A 79 -37.76 -1.80 1.04
C ASN A 79 -36.48 -0.98 0.99
N GLN A 80 -35.98 -0.57 2.16
CA GLN A 80 -34.68 0.06 2.31
C GLN A 80 -33.79 -0.80 3.19
N LEU A 81 -32.54 -0.97 2.76
CA LEU A 81 -31.53 -1.67 3.52
C LEU A 81 -30.41 -0.69 3.89
N ARG A 82 -30.17 -0.54 5.19
CA ARG A 82 -29.10 0.32 5.71
C ARG A 82 -27.82 -0.49 5.87
N HIS A 83 -26.74 0.09 5.37
CA HIS A 83 -25.37 -0.40 5.47
C HIS A 83 -24.59 0.48 6.44
N SER A 84 -23.81 -0.14 7.33
CA SER A 84 -22.89 0.56 8.23
C SER A 84 -21.66 -0.32 8.43
N TYR A 85 -20.50 0.16 7.99
CA TYR A 85 -19.24 -0.56 8.01
C TYR A 85 -18.17 0.27 8.68
N VAL A 86 -17.50 -0.33 9.66
CA VAL A 86 -16.31 0.24 10.29
C VAL A 86 -15.09 -0.25 9.52
N VAL A 87 -14.29 0.67 9.01
CA VAL A 87 -13.07 0.40 8.27
C VAL A 87 -11.87 0.85 9.09
N CYS A 88 -10.85 0.01 9.18
CA CYS A 88 -9.58 0.28 9.83
C CYS A 88 -8.46 0.33 8.80
N PHE A 89 -7.65 1.39 8.82
CA PHE A 89 -6.36 1.45 8.14
C PHE A 89 -5.24 1.39 9.18
N ALA A 90 -4.40 0.36 9.11
CA ALA A 90 -3.36 0.13 10.12
C ALA A 90 -2.05 -0.41 9.54
N PHE A 91 -0.98 -0.17 10.29
CA PHE A 91 0.33 -0.80 10.09
C PHE A 91 0.48 -2.00 11.04
N HIS A 92 0.80 -3.17 10.48
CA HIS A 92 0.91 -4.41 11.25
C HIS A 92 2.36 -4.83 11.54
N GLY A 93 3.36 -4.12 11.03
CA GLY A 93 4.76 -4.47 11.23
C GLY A 93 5.08 -5.89 10.77
N ARG A 94 6.07 -6.51 11.41
CA ARG A 94 6.42 -7.93 11.23
C ARG A 94 5.67 -8.79 12.23
N THR A 95 5.03 -9.86 11.76
CA THR A 95 4.30 -10.79 12.62
C THR A 95 5.02 -12.12 12.85
N ASN A 96 5.83 -12.60 11.90
CA ASN A 96 6.30 -13.99 11.87
C ASN A 96 7.82 -14.15 11.69
N GLY A 97 8.63 -13.21 12.19
CA GLY A 97 10.09 -13.29 12.17
C GLY A 97 10.78 -12.42 11.10
N PRO A 98 12.12 -12.51 10.95
CA PRO A 98 12.91 -11.60 10.12
C PRO A 98 12.59 -11.70 8.62
N ASP A 99 12.19 -12.87 8.13
CA ASP A 99 11.83 -13.04 6.71
C ASP A 99 10.36 -12.68 6.42
N SER A 100 9.59 -12.31 7.45
CA SER A 100 8.19 -11.92 7.29
C SER A 100 8.05 -10.54 6.65
N SER A 101 7.04 -10.41 5.79
CA SER A 101 6.67 -9.14 5.18
C SER A 101 6.18 -8.15 6.22
N VAL A 102 6.43 -6.87 5.94
CA VAL A 102 5.81 -5.76 6.67
C VAL A 102 4.57 -5.32 5.90
N VAL A 103 3.45 -5.13 6.60
CA VAL A 103 2.16 -4.96 5.93
C VAL A 103 1.37 -3.76 6.46
N TRP A 104 0.77 -3.03 5.52
CA TRP A 104 -0.32 -2.08 5.75
C TRP A 104 -1.62 -2.70 5.26
N LYS A 105 -2.66 -2.64 6.09
CA LYS A 105 -3.96 -3.21 5.74
C LYS A 105 -5.08 -2.21 5.93
N ILE A 106 -6.04 -2.27 5.03
CA ILE A 106 -7.37 -1.70 5.17
C ILE A 106 -8.35 -2.86 5.30
N VAL A 107 -9.05 -2.94 6.43
CA VAL A 107 -9.97 -4.03 6.73
C VAL A 107 -11.32 -3.52 7.22
N SER A 108 -12.38 -4.29 7.00
CA SER A 108 -13.68 -4.11 7.66
C SER A 108 -14.14 -5.45 8.23
N GLY A 109 -14.07 -5.59 9.56
CA GLY A 109 -14.20 -6.90 10.20
C GLY A 109 -13.15 -7.87 9.65
N ASP A 110 -13.59 -9.01 9.12
CA ASP A 110 -12.73 -10.04 8.51
C ASP A 110 -12.46 -9.81 7.01
N ILE A 111 -12.99 -8.73 6.43
CA ILE A 111 -12.87 -8.43 4.99
C ILE A 111 -11.63 -7.57 4.75
N GLU A 112 -10.67 -8.06 3.97
CA GLU A 112 -9.53 -7.29 3.49
C GLU A 112 -9.91 -6.46 2.26
N LEU A 113 -9.85 -5.14 2.40
CA LEU A 113 -10.17 -4.19 1.34
C LEU A 113 -8.90 -3.68 0.65
N GLY A 114 -7.77 -3.56 1.33
CA GLY A 114 -6.54 -3.10 0.69
C GLY A 114 -5.33 -3.60 1.43
N VAL A 115 -4.29 -3.98 0.69
CA VAL A 115 -3.07 -4.54 1.26
C VAL A 115 -1.86 -4.00 0.51
N PHE A 116 -0.92 -3.44 1.25
CA PHE A 116 0.41 -3.12 0.77
C PHE A 116 1.44 -3.85 1.61
N GLU A 117 2.32 -4.60 0.96
CA GLU A 117 3.34 -5.42 1.60
C GLU A 117 4.74 -5.02 1.16
N ILE A 118 5.70 -5.10 2.08
CA ILE A 118 7.12 -5.04 1.76
C ILE A 118 7.69 -6.43 1.96
N ALA A 119 8.33 -6.97 0.92
CA ALA A 119 8.97 -8.27 1.01
C ALA A 119 10.02 -8.29 2.13
N GLY A 120 9.97 -9.32 2.98
CA GLY A 120 10.87 -9.50 4.12
C GLY A 120 12.36 -9.25 3.82
N PRO A 121 12.93 -9.75 2.71
CA PRO A 121 14.35 -9.53 2.39
C PRO A 121 14.75 -8.07 2.14
N ILE A 122 13.80 -7.18 1.87
CA ILE A 122 14.05 -5.74 1.61
C ILE A 122 14.05 -4.95 2.91
N PHE A 123 13.25 -5.40 3.87
CA PHE A 123 13.22 -4.84 5.21
C PHE A 123 14.32 -5.55 6.00
N ASP A 124 15.45 -4.94 6.33
CA ASP A 124 16.53 -5.68 6.99
C ASP A 124 16.12 -6.15 8.41
N ALA A 125 16.87 -7.07 9.01
CA ALA A 125 16.74 -7.51 10.41
C ALA A 125 16.79 -6.35 11.42
N ARG A 126 17.39 -5.21 11.06
CA ARG A 126 17.36 -3.95 11.84
C ARG A 126 16.08 -3.13 11.65
N SER A 127 15.10 -3.66 10.95
CA SER A 127 13.84 -2.98 10.60
C SER A 127 14.05 -1.68 9.82
N GLN A 128 15.08 -1.66 8.98
CA GLN A 128 15.42 -0.51 8.15
C GLN A 128 15.38 -0.91 6.68
N LEU A 129 14.73 -0.07 5.89
CA LEU A 129 14.78 -0.16 4.44
C LEU A 129 16.10 0.44 3.95
N PRO A 130 16.64 -0.03 2.81
CA PRO A 130 17.82 0.55 2.20
C PRO A 130 17.59 1.98 1.66
N PHE A 131 16.37 2.49 1.72
CA PHE A 131 15.97 3.83 1.33
C PHE A 131 14.87 4.36 2.25
N LEU A 132 14.64 5.68 2.23
CA LEU A 132 13.53 6.29 2.95
C LEU A 132 12.21 5.98 2.23
N LEU A 133 11.35 5.17 2.86
CA LEU A 133 9.98 4.97 2.37
C LEU A 133 9.11 6.15 2.82
N GLY A 134 8.76 7.00 1.85
CA GLY A 134 7.86 8.11 2.08
C GLY A 134 6.41 7.67 2.24
N SER A 135 5.65 8.44 3.00
CA SER A 135 4.19 8.29 3.20
C SER A 135 3.41 8.16 1.89
N HIS A 136 3.82 8.89 0.85
CA HIS A 136 3.18 8.87 -0.46
C HIS A 136 3.25 7.51 -1.14
N ILE A 137 4.36 6.78 -1.01
CA ILE A 137 4.52 5.46 -1.64
C ILE A 137 3.52 4.48 -1.04
N VAL A 138 3.34 4.52 0.28
CA VAL A 138 2.35 3.67 0.97
C VAL A 138 0.94 4.02 0.54
N LEU A 139 0.60 5.31 0.50
CA LEU A 139 -0.75 5.76 0.10
C LEU A 139 -1.06 5.43 -1.36
N GLU A 140 -0.11 5.64 -2.27
CA GLU A 140 -0.23 5.26 -3.68
C GLU A 140 -0.39 3.74 -3.85
N ALA A 141 0.43 2.94 -3.16
CA ALA A 141 0.34 1.48 -3.22
C ALA A 141 -1.00 0.96 -2.68
N MET A 142 -1.50 1.57 -1.60
CA MET A 142 -2.81 1.23 -1.04
C MET A 142 -3.96 1.64 -1.97
N LEU A 143 -3.89 2.80 -2.63
CA LEU A 143 -4.84 3.22 -3.67
C LEU A 143 -4.84 2.24 -4.85
N ALA A 144 -3.65 1.86 -5.32
CA ALA A 144 -3.50 0.86 -6.37
C ALA A 144 -4.06 -0.50 -5.94
N SER A 145 -3.85 -0.91 -4.68
CA SER A 145 -4.43 -2.14 -4.13
C SER A 145 -5.96 -2.10 -4.11
N LEU A 146 -6.53 -0.97 -3.71
CA LEU A 146 -7.97 -0.75 -3.70
C LEU A 146 -8.55 -0.85 -5.12
N ALA A 147 -7.94 -0.16 -6.09
CA ALA A 147 -8.40 -0.13 -7.49
C ALA A 147 -8.28 -1.51 -8.19
N THR A 148 -7.15 -2.20 -7.99
CA THR A 148 -6.89 -3.50 -8.66
C THR A 148 -7.51 -4.70 -7.95
N ARG A 149 -8.03 -4.50 -6.73
CA ARG A 149 -8.56 -5.59 -5.88
C ARG A 149 -7.52 -6.64 -5.51
N ARG A 150 -6.25 -6.25 -5.51
CA ARG A 150 -5.11 -7.14 -5.28
C ARG A 150 -4.11 -6.53 -4.30
N PRO A 151 -3.38 -7.34 -3.54
CA PRO A 151 -2.26 -6.84 -2.74
C PRO A 151 -1.20 -6.21 -3.65
N ILE A 152 -0.65 -5.07 -3.24
CA ILE A 152 0.54 -4.49 -3.89
C ILE A 152 1.77 -4.83 -3.05
N ARG A 153 2.85 -5.23 -3.71
CA ARG A 153 4.09 -5.64 -3.04
C ARG A 153 5.26 -4.77 -3.47
N LEU A 154 6.00 -4.26 -2.51
CA LEU A 154 7.33 -3.71 -2.73
C LEU A 154 8.32 -4.88 -2.75
N GLY A 155 8.86 -5.13 -3.94
CA GLY A 155 9.84 -6.14 -4.28
C GLY A 155 11.22 -5.53 -4.61
N SER A 156 12.21 -6.40 -4.79
CA SER A 156 13.50 -5.99 -5.32
C SER A 156 14.07 -7.05 -6.24
N HIS A 157 14.79 -6.63 -7.28
CA HIS A 157 15.53 -7.53 -8.16
C HIS A 157 16.95 -6.98 -8.39
N ILE A 158 17.90 -7.86 -8.70
CA ILE A 158 19.32 -7.51 -8.84
C ILE A 158 19.76 -7.78 -10.28
N ILE A 159 20.40 -6.79 -10.89
CA ILE A 159 21.04 -6.89 -12.21
C ILE A 159 22.56 -6.83 -12.00
N ARG A 160 23.28 -7.84 -12.48
CA ARG A 160 24.75 -7.84 -12.45
C ARG A 160 25.29 -6.92 -13.54
N LEU A 161 26.27 -6.10 -13.18
CA LEU A 161 26.97 -5.26 -14.13
C LEU A 161 27.99 -6.12 -14.89
N PRO A 162 28.20 -5.88 -16.19
CA PRO A 162 29.23 -6.58 -16.93
C PRO A 162 30.59 -6.26 -16.30
N ASP A 163 31.38 -7.30 -16.02
CA ASP A 163 32.79 -7.12 -15.70
C ASP A 163 33.46 -6.53 -16.93
N GLU A 164 33.95 -5.29 -16.85
CA GLU A 164 34.82 -4.71 -17.86
C GLU A 164 36.18 -5.44 -17.84
N THR A 165 36.20 -6.69 -18.26
CA THR A 165 37.40 -7.33 -18.78
C THR A 165 37.38 -7.18 -20.28
N SER A 166 37.91 -6.07 -20.79
CA SER A 166 38.79 -6.01 -21.98
C SER A 166 39.06 -4.56 -22.39
N ASP A 167 40.29 -4.15 -22.12
CA ASP A 167 41.15 -3.20 -22.81
C ASP A 167 40.81 -1.72 -22.99
N SER A 168 41.80 -0.96 -22.53
CA SER A 168 42.24 0.39 -22.92
C SER A 168 41.45 1.60 -22.43
N ASP A 169 42.19 2.43 -21.69
CA ASP A 169 41.97 3.84 -21.38
C ASP A 169 40.75 4.18 -20.53
N THR A 170 40.98 4.52 -19.25
CA THR A 170 40.92 5.91 -18.77
C THR A 170 40.94 5.98 -17.23
N SER A 171 41.84 6.82 -16.76
CA SER A 171 42.06 7.28 -15.38
C SER A 171 40.87 8.03 -14.76
N ALA A 172 39.81 7.33 -14.37
CA ALA A 172 38.65 7.96 -13.71
C ALA A 172 38.25 7.36 -12.35
N PHE A 173 38.94 6.33 -11.86
CA PHE A 173 38.65 5.75 -10.54
C PHE A 173 39.79 6.04 -9.56
N THR A 174 39.44 6.71 -8.46
CA THR A 174 40.33 6.95 -7.33
C THR A 174 40.84 5.61 -6.77
N PRO A 175 42.14 5.45 -6.52
CA PRO A 175 42.67 4.23 -5.91
C PRO A 175 41.96 3.92 -4.59
N GLY A 176 41.32 2.74 -4.49
CA GLY A 176 40.63 2.27 -3.29
C GLY A 176 39.09 2.18 -3.38
N GLN A 177 38.48 2.70 -4.45
CA GLN A 177 37.03 2.61 -4.63
C GLN A 177 36.66 1.30 -5.36
N ARG A 178 35.97 0.38 -4.68
CA ARG A 178 35.43 -0.83 -5.31
C ARG A 178 34.40 -0.42 -6.36
N ARG A 179 34.59 -0.87 -7.60
CA ARG A 179 33.58 -0.72 -8.65
C ARG A 179 32.34 -1.52 -8.25
N PRO A 180 31.12 -0.99 -8.47
CA PRO A 180 29.91 -1.74 -8.22
C PRO A 180 29.85 -2.98 -9.12
N SER A 181 29.50 -4.13 -8.52
CA SER A 181 29.35 -5.42 -9.20
C SER A 181 27.89 -5.67 -9.65
N ALA A 182 26.92 -4.99 -9.04
CA ALA A 182 25.52 -5.12 -9.38
C ALA A 182 24.68 -3.87 -8.99
N VAL A 183 23.45 -3.82 -9.51
CA VAL A 183 22.44 -2.82 -9.14
C VAL A 183 21.20 -3.57 -8.64
N GLN A 184 20.71 -3.20 -7.45
CA GLN A 184 19.43 -3.65 -6.92
C GLN A 184 18.36 -2.59 -7.19
N PHE A 185 17.28 -2.96 -7.85
CA PHE A 185 16.11 -2.11 -8.06
C PHE A 185 15.02 -2.45 -7.06
N PHE A 186 14.27 -1.44 -6.61
CA PHE A 186 13.12 -1.58 -5.71
C PHE A 186 11.86 -1.12 -6.42
N GLU A 187 10.82 -1.93 -6.41
CA GLU A 187 9.67 -1.78 -7.30
C GLU A 187 8.37 -2.15 -6.61
N LEU A 188 7.31 -1.37 -6.88
CA LEU A 188 5.95 -1.76 -6.57
C LEU A 188 5.43 -2.67 -7.68
N ARG A 189 4.91 -3.82 -7.28
CA ARG A 189 4.41 -4.86 -8.18
C ARG A 189 3.05 -5.38 -7.77
N THR A 190 2.28 -5.84 -8.74
CA THR A 190 1.07 -6.65 -8.52
C THR A 190 1.46 -8.10 -8.15
N PRO A 191 0.50 -8.95 -7.72
CA PRO A 191 0.77 -10.38 -7.51
C PRO A 191 1.21 -11.12 -8.77
N GLU A 192 0.91 -10.57 -9.96
CA GLU A 192 1.31 -11.11 -11.26
C GLU A 192 2.68 -10.61 -11.73
N GLU A 193 3.45 -9.97 -10.84
CA GLU A 193 4.78 -9.42 -11.12
C GLU A 193 4.81 -8.28 -12.14
N GLU A 194 3.66 -7.64 -12.40
CA GLU A 194 3.60 -6.42 -13.21
C GLU A 194 4.16 -5.24 -12.42
N ILE A 195 5.09 -4.49 -13.03
CA ILE A 195 5.70 -3.32 -12.41
C ILE A 195 4.73 -2.14 -12.50
N ILE A 196 4.29 -1.66 -11.33
CA ILE A 196 3.49 -0.43 -11.21
C ILE A 196 4.42 0.78 -11.23
N ARG A 197 5.52 0.71 -10.46
CA ARG A 197 6.43 1.84 -10.26
C ARG A 197 7.81 1.41 -9.78
N HIS A 198 8.84 2.06 -10.31
CA HIS A 198 10.19 2.03 -9.73
C HIS A 198 10.29 3.00 -8.54
N VAL A 199 10.70 2.48 -7.40
CA VAL A 199 10.80 3.22 -6.13
C VAL A 199 12.21 3.72 -5.88
N GLY A 200 13.22 2.97 -6.33
CA GLY A 200 14.61 3.37 -6.20
C GLY A 200 15.59 2.31 -6.68
N ALA A 201 16.88 2.61 -6.56
CA ALA A 201 17.95 1.67 -6.88
C ALA A 201 19.13 1.84 -5.91
N ARG A 202 19.88 0.76 -5.69
CA ARG A 202 21.08 0.72 -4.86
C ARG A 202 22.21 0.01 -5.60
N LEU A 203 23.40 0.61 -5.59
CA LEU A 203 24.61 -0.04 -6.08
C LEU A 203 25.14 -1.05 -5.06
N ILE A 204 25.52 -2.24 -5.56
CA ILE A 204 26.14 -3.32 -4.78
C ILE A 204 27.63 -3.38 -5.17
N PRO A 205 28.56 -3.27 -4.20
CA PRO A 205 30.00 -3.33 -4.43
C PRO A 205 30.55 -4.73 -4.70
#